data_AF-A0A498NMS6-F1
#
_entry.id   AF-A0A498NMS6-F1
#
_cell.length_a   1.000
_cell.length_b   1.000
_cell.length_c   1.000
_cell.angle_alpha   90.00
_cell.angle_beta   90.00
_cell.angle_gamma   90.00
#
_symmetry.space_group_name_H-M   'P 1'
#
loop_
_entity.id
_entity.type
_entity.pdbx_description
1 polymer ?
#
loop_
_entity_poly.entity_id
_entity_poly.type
_entity_poly.pdbx_seq_one_letter_code
_entity_poly.pdbx_strand_id
1 'polypeptide(L)'
;MFSRKKTGKNSVAISDKRPTETDLTSLIDKLQKNADKVEKNIIETEQNLNRDIKKINEGKQPLYQEDTNKRILNSLELLNSLDEDAAQASRLKHPQAEMIEKE
;
A
#
# COMPACT_ATOMS: atom_id res chain seq x y z
N MET A 1 34.59 18.86 -49.04
CA MET A 1 34.76 17.62 -48.26
C MET A 1 34.40 17.90 -46.81
N PHE A 2 33.40 17.20 -46.27
CA PHE A 2 32.92 17.35 -44.90
C PHE A 2 33.68 16.37 -43.99
N SER A 3 34.08 16.78 -42.78
CA SER A 3 34.39 15.84 -41.70
C SER A 3 33.80 16.30 -40.38
N ARG A 4 33.10 15.37 -39.73
CA ARG A 4 32.07 15.53 -38.70
C ARG A 4 32.65 15.63 -37.28
N LYS A 5 32.05 16.52 -36.49
CA LYS A 5 32.16 16.63 -35.02
C LYS A 5 31.63 15.33 -34.37
N LYS A 6 32.44 14.65 -33.54
CA LYS A 6 31.99 13.52 -32.70
C LYS A 6 31.64 14.05 -31.31
N THR A 7 30.35 14.15 -31.00
CA THR A 7 29.85 14.25 -29.63
C THR A 7 29.70 12.83 -29.08
N GLY A 8 30.53 12.48 -28.10
CA GLY A 8 30.42 11.23 -27.35
C GLY A 8 29.19 11.28 -26.46
N LYS A 9 28.29 10.31 -26.65
CA LYS A 9 27.06 10.13 -25.88
C LYS A 9 27.40 9.65 -24.48
N ASN A 10 26.96 10.39 -23.45
CA ASN A 10 26.85 9.87 -22.10
C ASN A 10 25.67 8.88 -22.08
N SER A 11 25.95 7.57 -22.18
CA SER A 11 24.95 6.54 -21.90
C SER A 11 24.89 6.34 -20.39
N VAL A 12 23.96 7.03 -19.74
CA VAL A 12 23.52 6.68 -18.39
C VAL A 12 22.89 5.30 -18.50
N ALA A 13 23.48 4.30 -17.82
CA ALA A 13 22.88 2.98 -17.70
C ALA A 13 21.66 3.11 -16.77
N ILE A 14 20.50 3.37 -17.36
CA ILE A 14 19.22 3.26 -16.67
C ILE A 14 18.99 1.75 -16.50
N SER A 15 19.07 1.27 -15.26
CA SER A 15 18.69 -0.09 -14.90
C SER A 15 17.17 -0.22 -15.00
N ASP A 16 16.64 -0.40 -16.20
CA ASP A 16 15.24 -0.77 -16.46
C ASP A 16 15.00 -2.21 -16.03
N LYS A 17 14.82 -2.43 -14.72
CA LYS A 17 14.24 -3.69 -14.25
C LYS A 17 12.76 -3.67 -14.62
N ARG A 18 12.46 -4.28 -15.76
CA ARG A 18 11.10 -4.59 -16.21
C ARG A 18 10.30 -5.22 -15.06
N PRO A 19 9.11 -4.71 -14.73
CA PRO A 19 8.20 -5.38 -13.81
C PRO A 19 7.87 -6.78 -14.35
N THR A 20 8.01 -7.77 -13.49
CA THR A 20 7.82 -9.18 -13.81
C THR A 20 6.46 -9.66 -13.32
N GLU A 21 5.94 -10.76 -13.86
CA GLU A 21 4.75 -11.44 -13.30
C GLU A 21 4.93 -11.77 -11.80
N THR A 22 6.18 -12.01 -11.38
CA THR A 22 6.56 -12.19 -9.98
C THR A 22 6.39 -10.92 -9.13
N ASP A 23 6.56 -9.73 -9.71
CA ASP A 23 6.32 -8.45 -9.01
C ASP A 23 4.82 -8.21 -8.80
N LEU A 24 3.99 -8.51 -9.81
CA LEU A 24 2.53 -8.42 -9.66
C LEU A 24 2.00 -9.41 -8.62
N THR A 25 2.52 -10.65 -8.62
CA THR A 25 2.12 -11.67 -7.64
C THR A 25 2.49 -11.24 -6.22
N SER A 26 3.72 -10.75 -6.04
CA SER A 26 4.20 -10.25 -4.73
C SER A 26 3.38 -9.06 -4.24
N LEU A 27 2.96 -8.18 -5.16
CA LEU A 27 2.12 -7.03 -4.86
C LEU A 27 0.70 -7.45 -4.44
N ILE A 28 0.10 -8.42 -5.13
CA ILE A 28 -1.21 -8.98 -4.78
C ILE A 28 -1.15 -9.64 -3.39
N ASP A 29 -0.11 -10.41 -3.10
CA ASP A 29 0.08 -11.02 -1.77
C ASP A 29 0.18 -9.97 -0.67
N LYS A 30 0.88 -8.86 -0.93
CA LYS A 30 1.00 -7.73 0.01
C LYS A 30 -0.36 -7.05 0.23
N LEU A 31 -1.10 -6.77 -0.85
CA LEU A 31 -2.45 -6.21 -0.80
C LEU A 31 -3.37 -7.05 0.10
N GLN A 32 -3.44 -8.35 -0.17
CA GLN A 32 -4.31 -9.26 0.59
C GLN A 32 -3.92 -9.27 2.08
N LYS A 33 -2.63 -9.46 2.39
CA LYS A 33 -2.15 -9.47 3.78
C LYS A 33 -2.43 -8.18 4.53
N ASN A 34 -2.32 -7.03 3.87
CA ASN A 34 -2.59 -5.74 4.51
C ASN A 34 -4.09 -5.50 4.67
N ALA A 35 -4.91 -5.94 3.70
CA ALA A 35 -6.37 -5.88 3.80
C ALA A 35 -6.89 -6.75 4.97
N ASP A 36 -6.37 -7.97 5.11
CA ASP A 36 -6.72 -8.87 6.23
C ASP A 36 -6.40 -8.24 7.59
N LYS A 37 -5.28 -7.52 7.69
CA LYS A 37 -4.91 -6.79 8.92
C LYS A 37 -5.85 -5.64 9.22
N VAL A 38 -6.24 -4.87 8.20
CA VAL A 38 -7.22 -3.79 8.35
C VAL A 38 -8.55 -4.35 8.83
N GLU A 39 -9.04 -5.43 8.22
CA GLU A 39 -10.28 -6.10 8.64
C GLU A 39 -10.20 -6.55 10.10
N LYS A 40 -9.11 -7.22 10.48
CA LYS A 40 -8.89 -7.64 11.87
C LYS A 40 -8.89 -6.45 12.83
N ASN A 41 -8.18 -5.36 12.50
CA ASN A 41 -8.14 -4.17 13.33
C ASN A 41 -9.53 -3.54 13.51
N ILE A 42 -10.37 -3.53 12.46
CA ILE A 42 -11.74 -3.03 12.52
C ILE A 42 -12.56 -3.90 13.48
N ILE A 43 -12.56 -5.23 13.32
CA ILE A 43 -13.31 -6.14 14.18
C ILE A 43 -12.90 -5.98 15.65
N GLU A 44 -11.59 -5.94 15.93
CA GLU A 44 -11.09 -5.79 17.30
C GLU A 44 -11.41 -4.41 17.89
N THR A 45 -11.37 -3.35 17.07
CA THR A 45 -11.81 -2.00 17.45
C THR A 45 -13.28 -1.96 17.82
N GLU A 46 -14.16 -2.54 16.99
CA GLU A 46 -15.60 -2.63 17.29
C GLU A 46 -15.87 -3.40 18.59
N GLN A 47 -15.16 -4.51 18.82
CA GLN A 47 -15.31 -5.28 20.05
C GLN A 47 -14.87 -4.48 21.28
N ASN A 48 -13.76 -3.75 21.20
CA ASN A 48 -13.25 -2.90 22.26
C ASN A 48 -14.20 -1.74 22.58
N LEU A 49 -14.67 -1.03 21.55
CA LEU A 49 -15.65 0.05 21.70
C LEU A 49 -16.95 -0.46 22.34
N ASN A 50 -17.45 -1.62 21.91
CA ASN A 50 -18.65 -2.23 22.52
C ASN A 50 -18.46 -2.58 24.00
N ARG A 51 -17.24 -2.99 24.41
CA ARG A 51 -16.92 -3.23 25.82
C ARG A 51 -16.84 -1.92 26.61
N ASP A 52 -16.24 -0.89 26.03
CA ASP A 52 -16.11 0.43 26.64
C ASP A 52 -17.47 1.11 26.80
N ILE A 53 -18.38 0.98 25.82
CA ILE A 53 -19.77 1.44 25.94
C ILE A 53 -20.47 0.78 27.14
N LYS A 54 -20.29 -0.53 27.35
CA LYS A 54 -20.84 -1.22 28.53
C LYS A 54 -20.29 -0.65 29.83
N LYS A 55 -18.98 -0.38 29.91
CA LYS A 55 -18.36 0.24 31.10
C LYS A 55 -18.90 1.64 31.36
N ILE A 56 -19.02 2.46 30.33
CA ILE A 56 -19.58 3.81 30.42
C ILE A 56 -21.02 3.77 30.93
N ASN A 57 -21.84 2.84 30.41
CA ASN A 57 -23.22 2.66 30.87
C ASN A 57 -23.32 2.20 32.35
N GLU A 58 -22.29 1.53 32.87
CA GLU A 58 -22.16 1.20 34.29
C GLU A 58 -21.61 2.37 35.14
N GLY A 59 -21.35 3.54 34.55
CA GLY A 59 -20.72 4.68 35.22
C GLY A 59 -19.22 4.49 35.47
N LYS A 60 -18.57 3.55 34.77
CA LYS A 60 -17.14 3.24 34.90
C LYS A 60 -16.35 3.81 33.74
N GLN A 61 -15.04 3.98 33.98
CA GLN A 61 -14.13 4.40 32.93
C GLN A 61 -13.97 3.33 31.84
N PRO A 62 -13.79 3.75 30.57
CA PRO A 62 -13.45 2.85 29.48
C PRO A 62 -12.04 2.27 29.68
N LEU A 63 -11.82 1.06 29.14
CA LEU A 63 -10.61 0.27 29.36
C LEU A 63 -9.72 0.18 28.11
N TYR A 64 -10.28 0.33 26.92
CA TYR A 64 -9.59 0.01 25.67
C TYR A 64 -9.35 1.23 24.77
N GLN A 65 -9.44 2.45 25.30
CA GLN A 65 -9.25 3.68 24.51
C GLN A 65 -7.89 3.73 23.80
N GLU A 66 -6.81 3.44 24.51
CA GLU A 66 -5.46 3.49 23.92
C GLU A 66 -5.27 2.43 22.83
N ASP A 67 -5.67 1.19 23.10
CA ASP A 67 -5.59 0.09 22.13
C ASP A 67 -6.45 0.38 20.90
N THR A 68 -7.67 0.90 21.11
CA THR A 68 -8.57 1.33 20.03
C THR A 68 -7.93 2.41 19.17
N ASN A 69 -7.38 3.46 19.78
CA ASN A 69 -6.71 4.53 19.05
C ASN A 69 -5.52 4.00 18.25
N LYS A 70 -4.69 3.14 18.85
CA LYS A 70 -3.55 2.53 18.18
C LYS A 70 -3.97 1.70 16.97
N ARG A 71 -5.05 0.93 17.09
CA ARG A 71 -5.59 0.12 15.97
C ARG A 71 -6.14 0.98 14.86
N ILE A 72 -6.88 2.03 15.18
CA ILE A 72 -7.39 2.98 14.19
C ILE A 72 -6.22 3.62 13.42
N LEU A 73 -5.19 4.08 14.12
CA LEU A 73 -4.00 4.65 13.48
C LEU A 73 -3.29 3.63 12.59
N ASN A 74 -3.09 2.40 13.08
CA ASN A 74 -2.47 1.35 12.28
C ASN A 74 -3.30 0.99 11.04
N SER A 75 -4.62 0.97 11.14
CA SER A 75 -5.50 0.77 9.99
C SER A 75 -5.37 1.89 8.96
N LEU A 76 -5.28 3.15 9.39
CA LEU A 76 -5.09 4.30 8.48
C LEU A 76 -3.76 4.19 7.73
N GLU A 77 -2.68 3.80 8.40
CA GLU A 77 -1.38 3.56 7.76
C GLU A 77 -1.44 2.42 6.73
N LEU A 78 -2.09 1.31 7.09
CA LEU A 78 -2.26 0.17 6.18
C LEU A 78 -3.13 0.54 4.97
N LEU A 79 -4.18 1.34 5.15
CA LEU A 79 -5.04 1.83 4.08
C LEU A 79 -4.27 2.69 3.07
N ASN A 80 -3.37 3.56 3.53
CA ASN A 80 -2.50 4.31 2.61
C ASN A 80 -1.64 3.38 1.75
N SER A 81 -1.03 2.34 2.34
CA SER A 81 -0.27 1.34 1.57
C SER A 81 -1.17 0.55 0.63
N LEU A 82 -2.41 0.23 1.02
CA LEU A 82 -3.35 -0.50 0.17
C LEU A 82 -3.73 0.31 -1.06
N ASP A 83 -3.98 1.61 -0.92
CA ASP A 83 -4.30 2.50 -2.03
C ASP A 83 -3.15 2.56 -3.05
N GLU A 84 -1.91 2.73 -2.57
CA GLU A 84 -0.71 2.73 -3.40
C GLU A 84 -0.50 1.39 -4.12
N ASP A 85 -0.56 0.28 -3.36
CA ASP A 85 -0.35 -1.05 -3.91
C ASP A 85 -1.46 -1.42 -4.92
N ALA A 86 -2.70 -0.97 -4.69
CA ALA A 86 -3.84 -1.21 -5.59
C ALA A 86 -3.70 -0.42 -6.88
N ALA A 87 -3.26 0.84 -6.80
CA ALA A 87 -2.96 1.66 -7.97
C ALA A 87 -1.83 1.04 -8.81
N GLN A 88 -0.77 0.55 -8.16
CA GLN A 88 0.32 -0.13 -8.84
C GLN A 88 -0.13 -1.46 -9.46
N ALA A 89 -0.94 -2.26 -8.78
CA ALA A 89 -1.45 -3.53 -9.31
C ALA A 89 -2.38 -3.30 -10.51
N SER A 90 -3.22 -2.26 -10.44
CA SER A 90 -4.07 -1.83 -11.55
C SER A 90 -3.23 -1.41 -12.76
N ARG A 91 -2.19 -0.59 -12.53
CA ARG A 91 -1.24 -0.19 -13.58
C ARG A 91 -0.57 -1.40 -14.22
N LEU A 92 -0.06 -2.36 -13.44
CA LEU A 92 0.61 -3.56 -13.95
C LEU A 92 -0.32 -4.51 -14.72
N LYS A 93 -1.62 -4.52 -14.41
CA LYS A 93 -2.62 -5.31 -15.13
C LYS A 93 -3.10 -4.66 -16.43
N HIS A 94 -2.76 -3.40 -16.69
CA HIS A 94 -3.23 -2.71 -17.88
C HIS A 94 -2.56 -3.27 -19.15
N PRO A 95 -3.29 -3.55 -20.25
CA PRO A 95 -2.70 -4.09 -21.48
C PRO A 95 -1.58 -3.22 -22.09
N GLN A 96 -1.55 -1.94 -21.74
CA GLN A 96 -0.54 -0.96 -22.17
C GLN A 96 0.42 -0.57 -21.03
N ALA A 97 0.40 -1.26 -19.89
CA ALA A 97 1.28 -1.02 -18.75
C ALA A 97 2.76 -0.96 -19.17
N GLU A 98 3.13 -1.85 -20.10
CA GLU A 98 4.47 -1.94 -20.70
C GLU A 98 4.83 -0.75 -21.61
N MET A 99 3.85 0.00 -22.12
CA MET A 99 4.05 1.06 -23.11
C MET A 99 4.18 2.46 -22.50
N ILE A 100 3.54 2.73 -21.36
CA ILE A 100 3.45 4.07 -20.75
C ILE A 100 4.76 4.50 -20.07
N GLU A 101 5.68 3.58 -19.77
CA GLU A 101 6.96 3.91 -19.13
C GLU A 101 8.06 4.35 -20.13
N LYS A 102 7.71 4.54 -21.42
CA LYS A 102 8.65 4.86 -22.51
C LYS A 102 8.74 6.34 -22.90
N GLU A 103 8.19 7.29 -22.15
CA GLU A 103 8.35 8.73 -22.42
C GLU A 103 9.19 9.46 -21.35
#